data_AF-A0A6N3GDE0-F1
#
_entry.id   AF-A0A6N3GDE0-F1
#
_cell.length_a   1.000
_cell.length_b   1.000
_cell.length_c   1.000
_cell.angle_alpha   90.00
_cell.angle_beta   90.00
_cell.angle_gamma   90.00
#
_symmetry.space_group_name_H-M   'P 1'
#
loop_
_entity.id
_entity.type
_entity.pdbx_description
1 polymer ?
#
loop_
_entity_poly.entity_id
_entity_poly.type
_entity_poly.pdbx_seq_one_letter_code
_entity_poly.pdbx_strand_id
1 'polypeptide(L)'
;MNAEFTEKAITKQVSKWQVSCQAFAGTQLEELAAMTALCYKDDNSDMGQAVYRQVCQHYPNADAIFKNIGCRWVGYNDKTGLSGVNIDGNIIRKGSADAVQNYFLALGHAFPDACILAEKAARTLGHKTEVICKNGRVIGMVTLVLEQAVLSKNQKNENALSA
;
A
#
# COMPACT_ATOMS: atom_id res chain seq x y z
N MET A 1 25.77 4.46 -49.36
CA MET A 1 25.17 5.06 -48.15
C MET A 1 24.71 3.92 -47.27
N ASN A 2 25.46 3.61 -46.22
CA ASN A 2 25.09 2.56 -45.27
C ASN A 2 24.21 3.20 -44.22
N ALA A 3 22.94 2.81 -44.14
CA ALA A 3 22.05 3.23 -43.06
C ALA A 3 22.42 2.43 -41.81
N GLU A 4 23.05 3.09 -40.83
CA GLU A 4 23.19 2.56 -39.48
C GLU A 4 21.80 2.44 -38.85
N PHE A 5 21.26 1.22 -38.81
CA PHE A 5 20.12 0.90 -37.97
C PHE A 5 20.59 0.87 -36.51
N THR A 6 20.34 1.95 -35.79
CA THR A 6 20.54 1.98 -34.33
C THR A 6 19.37 1.24 -33.69
N GLU A 7 19.62 0.03 -33.17
CA GLU A 7 18.68 -0.67 -32.30
C GLU A 7 18.39 0.21 -31.08
N LYS A 8 17.16 0.72 -30.98
CA LYS A 8 16.69 1.43 -29.78
C LYS A 8 16.35 0.39 -28.72
N ALA A 9 17.24 0.18 -27.77
CA ALA A 9 16.93 -0.60 -26.57
C ALA A 9 15.73 0.05 -25.85
N ILE A 10 14.65 -0.71 -25.69
CA ILE A 10 13.50 -0.27 -24.89
C ILE A 10 13.80 -0.63 -23.43
N THR A 11 14.19 0.36 -22.65
CA THR A 11 14.34 0.22 -21.20
C THR A 11 12.97 0.27 -20.55
N LYS A 12 12.53 -0.86 -19.96
CA LYS A 12 11.31 -0.89 -19.12
C LYS A 12 11.74 -0.68 -17.67
N GLN A 13 11.47 0.50 -17.12
CA GLN A 13 11.60 0.73 -15.69
C GLN A 13 10.48 -0.05 -14.98
N VAL A 14 10.86 -0.91 -14.03
CA VAL A 14 9.91 -1.62 -13.19
C VAL A 14 10.11 -1.15 -11.76
N SER A 15 9.09 -0.50 -11.23
CA SER A 15 9.03 -0.10 -9.83
C SER A 15 8.61 -1.31 -8.99
N LYS A 16 9.48 -1.75 -8.09
CA LYS A 16 9.15 -2.79 -7.10
C LYS A 16 8.96 -2.11 -5.77
N TRP A 17 7.80 -2.30 -5.15
CA TRP A 17 7.58 -1.87 -3.77
C TRP A 17 8.03 -2.97 -2.82
N GLN A 18 8.64 -2.63 -1.70
CA GLN A 18 8.75 -3.51 -0.53
C GLN A 18 7.82 -2.97 0.56
N VAL A 19 7.03 -3.85 1.16
CA VAL A 19 5.97 -3.50 2.10
C VAL A 19 6.22 -4.18 3.43
N SER A 20 6.19 -3.41 4.51
CA SER A 20 6.25 -3.92 5.87
C SER A 20 5.10 -3.38 6.72
N CYS A 21 4.70 -4.17 7.71
CA CYS A 21 3.58 -3.89 8.61
C CYS A 21 4.13 -3.77 10.05
N GLN A 22 3.76 -2.71 10.74
CA GLN A 22 4.08 -2.50 12.16
C GLN A 22 2.78 -2.30 12.94
N ALA A 23 2.42 -3.28 13.77
CA ALA A 23 1.27 -3.16 14.67
C ALA A 23 1.61 -2.28 15.88
N PHE A 24 0.62 -1.56 16.39
CA PHE A 24 0.73 -0.81 17.64
C PHE A 24 0.04 -1.53 18.81
N ALA A 25 0.23 -1.01 20.02
CA ALA A 25 -0.14 -1.68 21.26
C ALA A 25 -1.59 -2.21 21.24
N GLY A 26 -1.73 -3.51 21.54
CA GLY A 26 -3.00 -4.23 21.61
C GLY A 26 -3.59 -4.66 20.26
N THR A 27 -2.81 -4.64 19.18
CA THR A 27 -3.18 -5.15 17.87
C THR A 27 -2.23 -6.28 17.48
N GLN A 28 -2.78 -7.41 17.00
CA GLN A 28 -1.98 -8.50 16.45
C GLN A 28 -1.57 -8.17 15.01
N LEU A 29 -0.41 -8.65 14.59
CA LEU A 29 0.12 -8.34 13.25
C LEU A 29 -0.79 -8.89 12.14
N GLU A 30 -1.41 -10.04 12.37
CA GLU A 30 -2.39 -10.67 11.48
C GLU A 30 -3.66 -9.84 11.35
N GLU A 31 -4.10 -9.19 12.44
CA GLU A 31 -5.25 -8.28 12.41
C GLU A 31 -4.93 -7.03 11.57
N LEU A 32 -3.76 -6.43 11.78
CA LEU A 32 -3.29 -5.32 10.93
C LEU A 32 -3.19 -5.74 9.47
N ALA A 33 -2.61 -6.92 9.19
CA ALA A 33 -2.48 -7.44 7.84
C ALA A 33 -3.84 -7.63 7.16
N ALA A 34 -4.82 -8.20 7.88
CA ALA A 34 -6.18 -8.39 7.36
C ALA A 34 -6.86 -7.05 7.02
N MET A 35 -6.79 -6.07 7.93
CA MET A 35 -7.36 -4.73 7.68
C MET A 35 -6.63 -3.99 6.56
N THR A 36 -5.31 -4.17 6.48
CA THR A 36 -4.50 -3.62 5.38
C THR A 36 -4.95 -4.21 4.06
N ALA A 37 -4.99 -5.54 3.93
CA ALA A 37 -5.46 -6.21 2.72
C ALA A 37 -6.86 -5.73 2.32
N LEU A 38 -7.79 -5.65 3.29
CA LEU A 38 -9.14 -5.16 3.05
C LEU A 38 -9.18 -3.72 2.50
N CYS A 39 -8.38 -2.81 3.06
CA CYS A 39 -8.31 -1.40 2.64
C CYS A 39 -7.67 -1.18 1.28
N TYR A 40 -6.78 -2.08 0.82
CA TYR A 40 -6.13 -1.98 -0.49
C TYR A 40 -6.77 -2.88 -1.56
N LYS A 41 -7.73 -3.73 -1.20
CA LYS A 41 -8.35 -4.69 -2.12
C LYS A 41 -9.00 -4.04 -3.36
N ASP A 42 -9.57 -2.84 -3.20
CA ASP A 42 -10.20 -2.06 -4.26
C ASP A 42 -9.31 -0.92 -4.79
N ASP A 43 -8.03 -0.89 -4.37
CA ASP A 43 -7.05 0.10 -4.83
C ASP A 43 -6.32 -0.44 -6.07
N ASN A 44 -6.73 0.02 -7.25
CA ASN A 44 -6.17 -0.40 -8.53
C ASN A 44 -4.85 0.29 -8.90
N SER A 45 -4.29 1.14 -8.04
CA SER A 45 -2.97 1.74 -8.28
C SER A 45 -1.86 0.68 -8.19
N ASP A 46 -0.74 0.88 -8.89
CA ASP A 46 0.42 -0.03 -8.82
C ASP A 46 0.91 -0.22 -7.38
N MET A 47 0.87 0.86 -6.59
CA MET A 47 1.22 0.85 -5.18
C MET A 47 0.21 0.03 -4.37
N GLY A 48 -1.09 0.28 -4.53
CA GLY A 48 -2.15 -0.43 -3.80
C GLY A 48 -2.16 -1.93 -4.10
N GLN A 49 -2.02 -2.30 -5.38
CA GLN A 49 -1.89 -3.69 -5.82
C GLN A 49 -0.60 -4.35 -5.31
N ALA A 50 0.48 -3.60 -5.13
CA ALA A 50 1.70 -4.14 -4.53
C ALA A 50 1.51 -4.40 -3.02
N VAL A 51 0.90 -3.48 -2.29
CA VAL A 51 0.56 -3.65 -0.86
C VAL A 51 -0.35 -4.86 -0.66
N TYR A 52 -1.48 -4.90 -1.37
CA TYR A 52 -2.44 -6.00 -1.25
C TYR A 52 -1.76 -7.36 -1.49
N ARG A 53 -1.03 -7.51 -2.61
CA ARG A 53 -0.37 -8.77 -2.95
C ARG A 53 0.69 -9.17 -1.92
N GLN A 54 1.55 -8.25 -1.50
CA GLN A 54 2.60 -8.59 -0.54
C GLN A 54 2.03 -8.92 0.84
N VAL A 55 1.02 -8.19 1.30
CA VAL A 55 0.37 -8.51 2.57
C VAL A 55 -0.27 -9.90 2.50
N CYS A 56 -1.00 -10.23 1.43
CA CYS A 56 -1.58 -11.57 1.27
C CYS A 56 -0.52 -12.68 1.12
N GLN A 57 0.66 -12.37 0.56
CA GLN A 57 1.77 -13.33 0.48
C GLN A 57 2.41 -13.61 1.85
N HIS A 58 2.63 -12.58 2.66
CA HIS A 58 3.21 -12.73 4.00
C HIS A 58 2.19 -13.23 5.03
N TYR A 59 0.92 -12.93 4.83
CA TYR A 59 -0.20 -13.28 5.71
C TYR A 59 -1.32 -13.96 4.90
N PRO A 60 -1.22 -15.27 4.59
CA PRO A 60 -2.13 -15.97 3.68
C PRO A 60 -3.62 -15.91 4.08
N ASN A 61 -3.92 -15.68 5.36
CA ASN A 61 -5.28 -15.60 5.89
C ASN A 61 -5.87 -14.17 5.85
N ALA A 62 -5.10 -13.15 5.46
CA ALA A 62 -5.52 -11.74 5.53
C ALA A 62 -6.79 -11.45 4.71
N ASP A 63 -6.90 -11.99 3.49
CA ASP A 63 -8.08 -11.81 2.63
C ASP A 63 -9.25 -12.75 2.99
N ALA A 64 -8.98 -13.82 3.75
CA ALA A 64 -9.99 -14.80 4.14
C ALA A 64 -10.87 -14.32 5.30
N ILE A 65 -10.31 -13.51 6.22
CA ILE A 65 -10.98 -13.06 7.46
C ILE A 65 -12.30 -12.34 7.19
N PHE A 66 -12.41 -11.62 6.06
CA PHE A 66 -13.57 -10.79 5.72
C PHE A 66 -14.37 -11.29 4.51
N LYS A 67 -14.06 -12.47 3.97
CA LYS A 67 -14.55 -12.96 2.67
C LYS A 67 -16.08 -13.10 2.55
N ASN A 68 -16.79 -13.20 3.67
CA ASN A 68 -18.25 -13.37 3.72
C ASN A 68 -18.98 -12.23 4.45
N ILE A 69 -18.29 -11.12 4.71
CA ILE A 69 -18.85 -9.97 5.43
C ILE A 69 -19.11 -8.86 4.41
N GLY A 70 -20.31 -8.27 4.46
CA GLY A 70 -20.65 -7.12 3.62
C GLY A 70 -19.70 -5.95 3.89
N CYS A 71 -18.92 -5.58 2.88
CA CYS A 71 -17.98 -4.47 2.95
C CYS A 71 -18.44 -3.34 2.04
N ARG A 72 -18.26 -2.09 2.49
CA ARG A 72 -18.39 -0.90 1.65
C ARG A 72 -17.07 -0.16 1.62
N TRP A 73 -16.36 -0.24 0.50
CA TRP A 73 -15.15 0.55 0.27
C TRP A 73 -15.49 2.03 0.20
N VAL A 74 -14.61 2.83 0.80
CA VAL A 74 -14.65 4.29 0.83
C VAL A 74 -13.42 4.75 0.06
N GLY A 75 -13.66 5.31 -1.13
CA GLY A 75 -12.60 5.86 -1.97
C GLY A 75 -11.85 7.01 -1.31
N TYR A 76 -10.70 7.36 -1.89
CA TYR A 76 -9.89 8.47 -1.42
C TYR A 76 -10.67 9.80 -1.47
N ASN A 77 -10.55 10.59 -0.41
CA ASN A 77 -11.17 11.91 -0.30
C ASN A 77 -10.10 12.98 -0.12
N ASP A 78 -9.99 13.91 -1.08
CA ASP A 78 -8.99 14.98 -1.08
C ASP A 78 -9.07 15.91 0.14
N LYS A 79 -10.27 16.10 0.70
CA LYS A 79 -10.47 16.98 1.86
C LYS A 79 -9.91 16.37 3.14
N THR A 80 -10.02 15.05 3.28
CA THR A 80 -9.58 14.34 4.50
C THR A 80 -8.23 13.67 4.33
N GLY A 81 -7.78 13.42 3.10
CA GLY A 81 -6.59 12.60 2.82
C GLY A 81 -6.76 11.13 3.19
N LEU A 82 -8.01 10.63 3.25
CA LEU A 82 -8.33 9.29 3.75
C LEU A 82 -9.08 8.46 2.71
N SER A 83 -8.86 7.16 2.78
CA SER A 83 -9.65 6.09 2.14
C SER A 83 -9.91 4.99 3.17
N GLY A 84 -10.66 3.93 2.85
CA GLY A 84 -10.79 2.78 3.73
C GLY A 84 -12.05 1.95 3.47
N VAL A 85 -12.59 1.33 4.52
CA VAL A 85 -13.72 0.40 4.41
C VAL A 85 -14.65 0.55 5.61
N ASN A 86 -15.96 0.47 5.38
CA ASN A 86 -16.95 0.23 6.42
C ASN A 86 -17.36 -1.25 6.36
N ILE A 87 -17.24 -1.96 7.47
CA ILE A 87 -17.47 -3.41 7.54
C ILE A 87 -17.99 -3.80 8.92
N ASP A 88 -19.12 -4.51 8.97
CA ASP A 88 -19.69 -5.04 10.23
C ASP A 88 -19.77 -3.99 11.36
N GLY A 89 -20.31 -2.81 11.05
CA GLY A 89 -20.39 -1.69 12.00
C GLY A 89 -19.05 -0.99 12.32
N ASN A 90 -17.93 -1.52 11.83
CA ASN A 90 -16.61 -0.91 12.01
C ASN A 90 -16.28 0.08 10.88
N ILE A 91 -15.61 1.16 11.26
CA ILE A 91 -15.08 2.18 10.37
C ILE A 91 -13.57 2.03 10.35
N ILE A 92 -13.03 1.58 9.23
CA ILE A 92 -11.58 1.43 9.00
C ILE A 92 -11.13 2.52 8.03
N ARG A 93 -10.07 3.25 8.36
CA ARG A 93 -9.50 4.29 7.49
C ARG A 93 -7.99 4.11 7.34
N LYS A 94 -7.48 4.56 6.20
CA LYS A 94 -6.06 4.68 5.89
C LYS A 94 -5.71 6.03 5.28
N GLY A 95 -4.52 6.51 5.58
CA GLY A 95 -3.94 7.72 4.99
C GLY A 95 -2.58 8.05 5.61
N SER A 96 -2.05 9.24 5.33
CA SER A 96 -0.83 9.71 6.01
C SER A 96 -1.05 9.86 7.52
N ALA A 97 0.03 9.87 8.29
CA ALA A 97 -0.05 10.12 9.73
C ALA A 97 -0.77 11.45 10.04
N ASP A 98 -0.45 12.52 9.30
CA ASP A 98 -1.10 13.83 9.45
C ASP A 98 -2.60 13.77 9.17
N ALA A 99 -3.01 13.09 8.10
CA ALA A 99 -4.43 12.95 7.74
C ALA A 99 -5.21 12.17 8.81
N VAL A 100 -4.65 11.06 9.31
CA VAL A 100 -5.26 10.27 10.37
C VAL A 100 -5.27 11.05 11.69
N GLN A 101 -4.22 11.79 12.01
CA GLN A 101 -4.17 12.63 13.21
C GLN A 101 -5.25 13.73 13.17
N ASN A 102 -5.40 14.44 12.06
CA ASN A 102 -6.45 15.44 11.88
C ASN A 102 -7.85 14.83 12.02
N TYR A 103 -8.05 13.64 11.44
CA TYR A 103 -9.30 12.89 11.57
C TYR A 103 -9.60 12.50 13.03
N PHE A 104 -8.59 12.10 13.80
CA PHE A 104 -8.73 11.78 15.21
C PHE A 104 -9.08 13.01 16.04
N LEU A 105 -8.36 14.11 15.82
CA LEU A 105 -8.62 15.38 16.50
C LEU A 105 -10.04 15.88 16.25
N ALA A 106 -10.52 15.80 15.00
CA ALA A 106 -11.89 16.18 14.64
C ALA A 106 -12.97 15.32 15.34
N LEU A 107 -12.63 14.10 15.74
CA LEU A 107 -13.52 13.18 16.46
C LEU A 107 -13.30 13.15 17.98
N GLY A 108 -12.37 13.97 18.50
CA GLY A 108 -12.02 13.98 19.92
C GLY A 108 -11.22 12.76 20.39
N HIS A 109 -10.55 12.06 19.48
CA HIS A 109 -9.68 10.92 19.79
C HIS A 109 -8.22 11.34 19.95
N ALA A 110 -7.50 10.65 20.83
CA ALA A 110 -6.07 10.83 21.01
C ALA A 110 -5.28 10.08 19.91
N PHE A 111 -4.29 10.74 19.32
CA PHE A 111 -3.39 10.13 18.35
C PHE A 111 -2.12 9.62 19.04
N PRO A 112 -1.68 8.36 18.85
CA PRO A 112 -0.57 7.79 19.63
C PRO A 112 0.80 8.35 19.24
N ASP A 113 1.60 8.74 20.24
CA ASP A 113 3.00 9.20 20.03
C ASP A 113 3.89 8.14 19.36
N ALA A 114 3.64 6.86 19.65
CA ALA A 114 4.35 5.76 18.99
C ALA A 114 4.19 5.78 17.46
N CYS A 115 3.02 6.23 16.96
CA CYS A 115 2.78 6.39 15.54
C CYS A 115 3.59 7.54 14.95
N ILE A 116 3.68 8.66 15.68
CA ILE A 116 4.49 9.83 15.28
C ILE A 116 5.97 9.46 15.20
N LEU A 117 6.48 8.76 16.21
CA LEU A 117 7.88 8.34 16.25
C LEU A 117 8.23 7.35 15.12
N ALA A 118 7.35 6.38 14.86
CA ALA A 118 7.54 5.41 13.80
C ALA A 118 7.50 6.06 12.41
N GLU A 119 6.53 6.96 12.16
CA GLU A 119 6.47 7.72 10.91
C GLU A 119 7.74 8.54 10.70
N LYS A 120 8.17 9.27 11.73
CA LYS A 120 9.35 10.12 11.66
C LYS A 120 10.60 9.31 11.31
N ALA A 121 10.78 8.14 11.92
CA ALA A 121 11.89 7.25 11.62
C ALA A 121 11.86 6.76 10.17
N ALA A 122 10.70 6.33 9.66
CA ALA A 122 10.53 5.91 8.28
C ALA A 122 10.81 7.05 7.28
N ARG A 123 10.31 8.26 7.58
CA ARG A 123 10.50 9.45 6.75
C ARG A 123 11.95 9.89 6.69
N THR A 124 12.73 9.76 7.77
CA THR A 124 14.18 10.02 7.76
C THR A 124 14.93 9.11 6.78
N LEU A 125 14.40 7.91 6.49
CA LEU A 125 14.94 6.99 5.49
C LEU A 125 14.36 7.20 4.09
N GLY A 126 13.49 8.20 3.90
CA GLY A 126 12.80 8.46 2.64
C GLY A 126 11.69 7.45 2.31
N HIS A 127 11.24 6.67 3.29
CA HIS A 127 10.16 5.70 3.08
C HIS A 127 8.79 6.38 3.14
N LYS A 128 7.84 5.87 2.35
CA LYS A 128 6.44 6.29 2.44
C LYS A 128 5.72 5.47 3.50
N THR A 129 4.81 6.07 4.24
CA THR A 129 3.99 5.37 5.23
C THR A 129 2.50 5.67 5.04
N GLU A 130 1.66 4.69 5.36
CA GLU A 130 0.23 4.90 5.58
C GLU A 130 -0.16 4.31 6.94
N VAL A 131 -0.97 5.04 7.69
CA VAL A 131 -1.48 4.63 9.00
C VAL A 131 -2.86 4.02 8.82
N ILE A 132 -3.09 2.86 9.43
CA ILE A 132 -4.39 2.17 9.46
C ILE A 132 -5.04 2.40 10.83
N CYS A 133 -6.29 2.84 10.84
CA CYS A 133 -7.06 3.02 12.05
C CYS A 133 -8.45 2.39 11.94
N LYS A 134 -9.02 2.03 13.09
CA LYS A 134 -10.36 1.44 13.24
C LYS A 134 -11.05 2.07 14.43
N ASN A 135 -12.26 2.59 14.24
CA ASN A 135 -13.14 3.13 15.29
C ASN A 135 -12.42 4.08 16.28
N GLY A 136 -11.64 5.04 15.77
CA GLY A 136 -10.94 6.02 16.62
C GLY A 136 -9.69 5.49 17.32
N ARG A 137 -9.17 4.33 16.92
CA ARG A 137 -7.90 3.77 17.40
C ARG A 137 -6.96 3.47 16.24
N VAL A 138 -5.69 3.82 16.39
CA VAL A 138 -4.67 3.42 15.42
C VAL A 138 -4.34 1.94 15.64
N ILE A 139 -4.41 1.17 14.56
CA ILE A 139 -4.19 -0.29 14.52
C ILE A 139 -2.72 -0.56 14.17
N GLY A 140 -2.17 0.20 13.24
CA GLY A 140 -0.76 0.10 12.89
C GLY A 140 -0.38 0.97 11.70
N MET A 141 0.83 0.74 11.21
CA MET A 141 1.42 1.49 10.10
C MET A 141 1.95 0.51 9.03
N VAL A 142 1.75 0.88 7.77
CA VAL A 142 2.30 0.22 6.60
C VAL A 142 3.42 1.10 6.07
N THR A 143 4.62 0.53 5.93
CA THR A 143 5.77 1.23 5.32
C THR A 143 5.98 0.68 3.91
N LEU A 144 6.18 1.58 2.96
CA LEU A 144 6.42 1.29 1.56
C LEU A 144 7.77 1.87 1.13
N VAL A 145 8.63 0.99 0.62
CA VAL A 145 9.94 1.35 0.08
C VAL A 145 9.91 1.13 -1.43
N LEU A 146 10.19 2.18 -2.19
CA LEU A 146 10.28 2.10 -3.64
C LEU A 146 11.69 1.66 -4.05
N GLU A 147 11.80 0.45 -4.57
CA GLU A 147 13.00 -0.09 -5.17
C GLU A 147 12.90 0.09 -6.70
N GLN A 148 13.77 0.91 -7.28
CA GLN A 148 13.80 1.11 -8.73
C GLN A 148 14.63 0.00 -9.38
N ALA A 149 14.01 -0.85 -10.18
CA ALA A 149 14.70 -1.82 -11.02
C ALA A 149 14.65 -1.38 -12.49
N VAL A 150 15.80 -1.38 -13.16
CA VAL A 150 15.91 -1.12 -14.60
C VAL A 150 15.98 -2.48 -15.31
N LEU A 151 14.96 -2.82 -16.12
CA LEU A 151 15.00 -4.00 -16.98
C LEU A 151 15.24 -3.57 -18.44
N SER A 152 16.35 -4.01 -19.02
CA SER A 152 16.60 -3.92 -20.46
C SER A 152 16.06 -5.16 -21.17
N LYS A 153 15.18 -4.98 -22.17
CA LYS A 153 14.81 -6.07 -23.11
C LYS A 153 15.49 -5.83 -24.46
N ASN A 154 16.30 -6.78 -24.92
CA ASN A 154 16.76 -6.82 -26.30
C ASN A 154 15.71 -7.52 -27.16
N GLN A 155 15.18 -6.83 -28.16
CA GLN A 155 14.24 -7.40 -29.11
C GLN A 155 15.04 -8.20 -30.14
N LYS A 156 15.27 -9.50 -29.91
CA LYS A 156 15.67 -10.39 -31.00
C LYS A 156 14.47 -10.51 -31.95
N ASN A 157 14.62 -10.07 -33.19
CA ASN A 157 13.63 -10.24 -34.24
C ASN A 157 13.39 -11.74 -34.47
N GLU A 158 12.31 -12.28 -33.94
CA GLU A 158 11.70 -13.53 -34.41
C GLU A 158 10.98 -13.23 -35.73
N ASN A 159 11.74 -13.11 -36.81
CA ASN A 159 11.24 -13.15 -38.19
C ASN A 159 12.33 -13.79 -39.07
N ALA A 160 12.65 -15.04 -38.79
CA ALA A 160 13.47 -15.88 -39.64
C ALA A 160 13.12 -17.35 -39.39
N LEU A 161 11.90 -17.76 -39.77
CA LEU A 161 11.50 -19.16 -40.05
C LEU A 161 10.06 -19.19 -40.60
N SER A 162 9.85 -18.48 -41.72
CA SER A 162 8.76 -18.77 -42.65
C SER A 162 9.13 -18.19 -44.02
N ALA A 163 10.08 -18.84 -44.68
CA ALA A 163 10.33 -18.72 -46.12
C ALA A 163 10.69 -20.11 -46.63
#